data_AF-Q08Y27-F1
#
_entry.id   AF-Q08Y27-F1
#
_cell.length_a   1.000
_cell.length_b   1.000
_cell.length_c   1.000
_cell.angle_alpha   90.00
_cell.angle_beta   90.00
_cell.angle_gamma   90.00
#
_symmetry.space_group_name_H-M   'P 1'
#
loop_
_entity.id
_entity.type
_entity.pdbx_description
1 polymer ?
#
loop_
_entity_poly.entity_id
_entity_poly.type
_entity_poly.pdbx_seq_one_letter_code
_entity_poly.pdbx_strand_id
1 'polypeptide(L)'
;MSIRRSVTSESLPVQAPRAEGAASLPHINQLRPKGANSNYVNGPYNCAPAVVAMVARNWGKQGHLNDAQLINSLGKGIVTPQGTTPEGVAQMLGRIGVPLAGEALAGQYSDAALKQHLQQGNSLIAQVGVNDPATGQDSAHYVLIQKGTADGNYVVSDPMANKPYVITPKQLREAVGRAPPDGGLLIPVGGPGNASAVATATALAPTQPLAAGPRAALAPSRGATDAFESSRPSLLPSSAPSEAAGATLIPSRAGAEPLLQGLNTATLASTTGAFAGSPLTSFAPVSSLAAPVPEPFAVPDNALEGIDTRFHEEPAAVQNAPLSTGEQQNLAALDISYGPQNAPVSEQVTSREQNVEEISRDLLSRKEQKDPEVNKLLAQLESSSFAKDKQVLNRIKREDLKDPGIGKKTWIDSF
;
A
#
# COMPACT_ATOMS: atom_id res chain seq x y z
N MET A 1 42.02 47.84 36.08
CA MET A 1 41.21 46.61 36.24
C MET A 1 40.13 46.61 35.16
N SER A 2 40.26 45.79 34.13
CA SER A 2 39.28 45.66 33.04
C SER A 2 38.58 44.31 33.16
N ILE A 3 37.26 44.33 33.36
CA ILE A 3 36.43 43.12 33.44
C ILE A 3 35.85 42.88 32.04
N ARG A 4 36.39 41.90 31.32
CA ARG A 4 35.78 41.38 30.09
C ARG A 4 34.66 40.40 30.49
N ARG A 5 33.40 40.75 30.18
CA ARG A 5 32.27 39.82 30.25
C ARG A 5 32.13 39.12 28.91
N SER A 6 32.46 37.83 28.87
CA SER A 6 32.16 36.93 27.75
C SER A 6 30.68 36.53 27.87
N VAL A 7 29.87 36.91 26.88
CA VAL A 7 28.51 36.40 26.72
C VAL A 7 28.59 35.14 25.87
N THR A 8 28.43 33.98 26.49
CA THR A 8 28.18 32.71 25.80
C THR A 8 26.72 32.68 25.37
N SER A 9 26.49 32.73 24.06
CA SER A 9 25.17 32.49 23.47
C SER A 9 24.83 31.00 23.59
N GLU A 10 24.16 30.62 24.67
CA GLU A 10 23.46 29.34 24.78
C GLU A 10 22.30 29.35 23.77
N SER A 11 22.52 28.71 22.63
CA SER A 11 21.48 28.39 21.66
C SER A 11 20.52 27.38 22.29
N LEU A 12 19.37 27.87 22.75
CA LEU A 12 18.25 27.05 23.21
C LEU A 12 17.89 26.01 22.13
N PRO A 13 17.67 24.73 22.48
CA PRO A 13 17.17 23.76 21.54
C PRO A 13 15.80 24.22 21.05
N VAL A 14 15.68 24.48 19.75
CA VAL A 14 14.39 24.66 19.07
C VAL A 14 13.64 23.34 19.19
N GLN A 15 12.83 23.21 20.24
CA GLN A 15 11.88 22.12 20.36
C GLN A 15 10.85 22.32 19.25
N ALA A 16 10.95 21.47 18.22
CA ALA A 16 9.91 21.35 17.21
C ALA A 16 8.57 21.16 17.94
N PRO A 17 7.52 21.92 17.57
CA PRO A 17 6.23 21.81 18.24
C PRO A 17 5.80 20.35 18.22
N ARG A 18 5.67 19.76 19.42
CA ARG A 18 5.07 18.44 19.58
C ARG A 18 3.66 18.52 19.01
N ALA A 19 3.37 17.66 18.04
CA ALA A 19 2.04 17.51 17.45
C ALA A 19 1.07 16.95 18.51
N GLU A 20 0.60 17.80 19.41
CA GLU A 20 -0.51 17.52 20.31
C GLU A 20 -1.76 17.25 19.47
N GLY A 21 -2.29 16.02 19.60
CA GLY A 21 -3.55 15.62 19.01
C GLY A 21 -3.56 15.63 17.48
N ALA A 22 -2.62 14.93 16.83
CA ALA A 22 -2.71 14.66 15.39
C ALA A 22 -4.11 14.11 15.08
N ALA A 23 -4.95 14.96 14.49
CA ALA A 23 -6.33 14.65 14.16
C ALA A 23 -6.36 13.29 13.46
N SER A 24 -7.25 12.41 13.90
CA SER A 24 -7.40 11.10 13.24
C SER A 24 -7.62 11.33 11.75
N LEU A 25 -6.83 10.65 10.93
CA LEU A 25 -7.00 10.71 9.49
C LEU A 25 -8.45 10.31 9.15
N PRO A 26 -9.10 11.03 8.21
CA PRO A 26 -10.45 10.71 7.80
C PRO A 26 -10.46 9.33 7.15
N HIS A 27 -11.46 8.53 7.51
CA HIS A 27 -11.69 7.22 6.93
C HIS A 27 -12.74 7.32 5.82
N ILE A 28 -12.45 6.76 4.64
CA ILE A 28 -13.36 6.72 3.50
C ILE A 28 -13.56 5.27 3.09
N ASN A 29 -14.82 4.82 3.10
CA ASN A 29 -15.17 3.48 2.64
C ASN A 29 -15.36 3.46 1.11
N GLN A 30 -14.71 2.55 0.38
CA GLN A 30 -14.80 2.45 -1.08
C GLN A 30 -16.13 1.90 -1.57
N LEU A 31 -16.88 1.15 -0.75
CA LEU A 31 -18.17 0.58 -1.16
C LEU A 31 -19.29 1.60 -0.91
N ARG A 32 -19.20 2.34 0.21
CA ARG A 32 -20.22 3.29 0.65
C ARG A 32 -19.61 4.65 1.02
N PRO A 33 -18.93 5.34 0.10
CA PRO A 33 -18.37 6.66 0.40
C PRO A 33 -19.47 7.70 0.60
N LYS A 34 -19.18 8.77 1.35
CA LYS A 34 -20.13 9.87 1.53
C LYS A 34 -20.49 10.47 0.16
N GLY A 35 -21.79 10.55 -0.13
CA GLY A 35 -22.31 11.05 -1.40
C GLY A 35 -22.41 10.01 -2.52
N ALA A 36 -22.21 8.71 -2.21
CA ALA A 36 -22.51 7.63 -3.14
C ALA A 36 -24.01 7.62 -3.50
N ASN A 37 -24.29 7.38 -4.78
CA ASN A 37 -25.64 7.21 -5.33
C ASN A 37 -25.61 6.07 -6.36
N SER A 38 -26.70 5.86 -7.10
CA SER A 38 -26.81 4.81 -8.12
C SER A 38 -25.75 4.88 -9.24
N ASN A 39 -25.07 6.01 -9.41
CA ASN A 39 -24.00 6.17 -10.40
C ASN A 39 -22.61 5.77 -9.87
N TYR A 40 -22.49 5.42 -8.59
CA TYR A 40 -21.25 4.94 -7.99
C TYR A 40 -21.14 3.41 -8.16
N VAL A 41 -20.67 2.97 -9.32
CA VAL A 41 -20.73 1.55 -9.74
C VAL A 41 -19.41 0.78 -9.62
N ASN A 42 -18.28 1.47 -9.39
CA ASN A 42 -16.94 0.86 -9.37
C ASN A 42 -16.39 0.64 -7.95
N GLY A 43 -17.25 0.67 -6.93
CA GLY A 43 -16.85 0.54 -5.52
C GLY A 43 -15.90 -0.63 -5.23
N PRO A 44 -16.13 -1.85 -5.77
CA PRO A 44 -15.24 -2.99 -5.55
C PRO A 44 -13.79 -2.79 -6.01
N TYR A 45 -13.55 -1.98 -7.05
CA TYR A 45 -12.22 -1.79 -7.65
C TYR A 45 -11.50 -0.52 -7.17
N ASN A 46 -12.14 0.24 -6.27
CA ASN A 46 -11.74 1.59 -5.90
C ASN A 46 -10.87 1.67 -4.63
N CYS A 47 -10.21 0.58 -4.21
CA CYS A 47 -9.37 0.57 -3.01
C CYS A 47 -8.25 1.63 -3.05
N ALA A 48 -7.52 1.71 -4.16
CA ALA A 48 -6.46 2.70 -4.34
C ALA A 48 -6.99 4.16 -4.41
N PRO A 49 -7.98 4.53 -5.24
CA PRO A 49 -8.55 5.86 -5.20
C PRO A 49 -9.14 6.25 -3.85
N ALA A 50 -9.74 5.31 -3.11
CA ALA A 50 -10.26 5.58 -1.77
C ALA A 50 -9.14 5.90 -0.78
N VAL A 51 -8.03 5.15 -0.82
CA VAL A 51 -6.84 5.47 -0.02
C VAL A 51 -6.24 6.83 -0.39
N VAL A 52 -6.13 7.15 -1.68
CA VAL A 52 -5.64 8.46 -2.12
C VAL A 52 -6.62 9.58 -1.75
N ALA A 53 -7.93 9.32 -1.73
CA ALA A 53 -8.92 10.26 -1.24
C ALA A 53 -8.72 10.55 0.26
N MET A 54 -8.44 9.53 1.09
CA MET A 54 -8.12 9.72 2.52
C MET A 54 -6.88 10.61 2.70
N VAL A 55 -5.84 10.40 1.88
CA VAL A 55 -4.66 11.28 1.83
C VAL A 55 -5.04 12.70 1.42
N ALA A 56 -5.83 12.88 0.37
CA ALA A 56 -6.25 14.20 -0.10
C ALA A 56 -6.99 14.99 1.00
N ARG A 57 -7.90 14.31 1.73
CA ARG A 57 -8.62 14.93 2.85
C ARG A 57 -7.69 15.33 3.99
N ASN A 58 -6.71 14.49 4.34
CA ASN A 58 -5.69 14.85 5.33
C ASN A 58 -4.93 16.12 4.97
N TRP A 59 -4.67 16.30 3.67
CA TRP A 59 -3.98 17.46 3.13
C TRP A 59 -4.89 18.68 2.93
N GLY A 60 -6.16 18.61 3.32
CA GLY A 60 -7.15 19.66 3.08
C GLY A 60 -7.40 19.93 1.59
N LYS A 61 -7.09 18.97 0.71
CA LYS A 61 -7.25 19.09 -0.75
C LYS A 61 -8.62 18.60 -1.17
N GLN A 62 -9.09 19.10 -2.32
CA GLN A 62 -10.31 18.64 -2.98
C GLN A 62 -11.58 18.74 -2.11
N GLY A 63 -11.63 19.71 -1.18
CA GLY A 63 -12.76 19.91 -0.25
C GLY A 63 -14.11 20.18 -0.90
N HIS A 64 -14.13 20.60 -2.18
CA HIS A 64 -15.34 20.88 -2.94
C HIS A 64 -16.05 19.62 -3.49
N LEU A 65 -15.35 18.47 -3.52
CA LEU A 65 -15.92 17.20 -3.92
C LEU A 65 -16.40 16.43 -2.69
N ASN A 66 -17.51 15.69 -2.79
CA ASN A 66 -17.81 14.64 -1.80
C ASN A 66 -16.90 13.42 -2.01
N ASP A 67 -16.93 12.43 -1.11
CA ASP A 67 -15.98 11.31 -1.15
C ASP A 67 -16.18 10.42 -2.39
N ALA A 68 -17.43 10.19 -2.80
CA ALA A 68 -17.72 9.42 -4.01
C ALA A 68 -17.20 10.12 -5.28
N GLN A 69 -17.41 11.43 -5.39
CA GLN A 69 -16.91 12.26 -6.49
C GLN A 69 -15.38 12.29 -6.52
N LEU A 70 -14.75 12.42 -5.34
CA LEU A 70 -13.30 12.43 -5.21
C LEU A 70 -12.70 11.09 -5.67
N ILE A 71 -13.23 9.97 -5.18
CA ILE A 71 -12.82 8.62 -5.59
C ILE A 71 -12.93 8.46 -7.11
N ASN A 72 -14.10 8.79 -7.69
CA ASN A 72 -14.32 8.69 -9.13
C ASN A 72 -13.35 9.57 -9.94
N SER A 73 -13.13 10.81 -9.49
CA SER A 73 -12.20 11.74 -10.15
C SER A 73 -10.76 11.24 -10.09
N LEU A 74 -10.34 10.65 -8.97
CA LEU A 74 -9.00 10.08 -8.81
C LEU A 74 -8.81 8.85 -9.70
N GLY A 75 -9.79 7.94 -9.71
CA GLY A 75 -9.72 6.71 -10.50
C GLY A 75 -9.87 6.90 -12.02
N LYS A 76 -10.40 8.03 -12.49
CA LYS A 76 -10.70 8.25 -13.92
C LYS A 76 -9.47 8.05 -14.81
N GLY A 77 -9.55 7.07 -15.72
CA GLY A 77 -8.48 6.73 -16.67
C GLY A 77 -7.25 6.07 -16.05
N ILE A 78 -7.32 5.67 -14.76
CA ILE A 78 -6.24 4.97 -14.03
C ILE A 78 -6.74 3.60 -13.57
N VAL A 79 -7.95 3.55 -12.99
CA VAL A 79 -8.54 2.31 -12.47
C VAL A 79 -9.29 1.57 -13.57
N THR A 80 -9.06 0.26 -13.61
CA THR A 80 -9.71 -0.71 -14.50
C THR A 80 -10.53 -1.71 -13.67
N PRO A 81 -11.30 -2.62 -14.29
CA PRO A 81 -11.92 -3.73 -13.57
C PRO A 81 -10.93 -4.67 -12.86
N GLN A 82 -9.63 -4.59 -13.18
CA GLN A 82 -8.56 -5.32 -12.50
C GLN A 82 -7.91 -4.49 -11.37
N GLY A 83 -8.45 -3.30 -11.08
CA GLY A 83 -7.84 -2.34 -10.15
C GLY A 83 -6.81 -1.44 -10.82
N THR A 84 -5.74 -1.12 -10.10
CA THR A 84 -4.65 -0.23 -10.55
C THR A 84 -3.30 -0.69 -10.02
N THR A 85 -2.23 -0.26 -10.69
CA THR A 85 -0.84 -0.51 -10.29
C THR A 85 -0.32 0.56 -9.32
N PRO A 86 0.84 0.34 -8.67
CA PRO A 86 1.53 1.33 -7.86
C PRO A 86 1.82 2.65 -8.61
N GLU A 87 2.14 2.58 -9.90
CA GLU A 87 2.34 3.76 -10.74
C GLU A 87 1.04 4.55 -10.88
N GLY A 88 -0.10 3.87 -11.00
CA GLY A 88 -1.41 4.51 -10.98
C GLY A 88 -1.70 5.21 -9.64
N VAL A 89 -1.28 4.64 -8.51
CA VAL A 89 -1.35 5.31 -7.20
C VAL A 89 -0.51 6.59 -7.20
N ALA A 90 0.73 6.54 -7.70
CA ALA A 90 1.59 7.72 -7.82
C ALA A 90 0.98 8.80 -8.72
N GLN A 91 0.36 8.42 -9.85
CA GLN A 91 -0.37 9.35 -10.71
C GLN A 91 -1.54 10.03 -9.99
N MET A 92 -2.31 9.28 -9.20
CA MET A 92 -3.40 9.84 -8.39
C MET A 92 -2.89 10.81 -7.32
N LEU A 93 -1.78 10.51 -6.65
CA LEU A 93 -1.11 11.42 -5.71
C LEU A 93 -0.65 12.71 -6.43
N GLY A 94 -0.12 12.59 -7.64
CA GLY A 94 0.23 13.73 -8.50
C GLY A 94 -0.97 14.63 -8.81
N ARG A 95 -2.15 14.06 -9.11
CA ARG A 95 -3.39 14.82 -9.38
C ARG A 95 -3.84 15.68 -8.19
N ILE A 96 -3.53 15.28 -6.96
CA ILE A 96 -3.86 16.04 -5.75
C ILE A 96 -2.71 16.92 -5.25
N GLY A 97 -1.58 16.91 -5.96
CA GLY A 97 -0.39 17.68 -5.59
C GLY A 97 0.24 17.25 -4.27
N VAL A 98 0.16 15.96 -3.94
CA VAL A 98 0.77 15.38 -2.74
C VAL A 98 2.05 14.64 -3.14
N PRO A 99 3.22 15.02 -2.62
CA PRO A 99 4.48 14.38 -2.99
C PRO A 99 4.66 13.01 -2.31
N LEU A 100 5.45 12.16 -2.96
CA LEU A 100 6.02 10.97 -2.32
C LEU A 100 7.09 11.42 -1.31
N ALA A 101 7.19 10.69 -0.19
CA ALA A 101 8.12 10.99 0.90
C ALA A 101 9.40 10.14 0.87
N GLY A 102 9.70 9.53 -0.27
CA GLY A 102 10.84 8.64 -0.47
C GLY A 102 10.55 7.58 -1.52
N GLU A 103 11.50 6.66 -1.66
CA GLU A 103 11.32 5.46 -2.48
C GLU A 103 10.28 4.53 -1.86
N ALA A 104 9.57 3.79 -2.72
CA ALA A 104 8.67 2.75 -2.25
C ALA A 104 9.47 1.62 -1.59
N LEU A 105 8.96 1.08 -0.49
CA LEU A 105 9.54 -0.07 0.21
C LEU A 105 8.96 -1.35 -0.39
N ALA A 106 9.83 -2.25 -0.83
CA ALA A 106 9.44 -3.56 -1.37
C ALA A 106 8.81 -4.49 -0.31
N GLY A 107 8.27 -5.64 -0.73
CA GLY A 107 7.56 -6.57 0.15
C GLY A 107 8.37 -7.07 1.34
N GLN A 108 9.70 -7.11 1.21
CA GLN A 108 10.65 -7.43 2.30
C GLN A 108 11.17 -6.16 3.01
N TYR A 109 10.29 -5.20 3.25
CA TYR A 109 10.67 -3.94 3.90
C TYR A 109 11.19 -4.17 5.33
N SER A 110 12.02 -3.23 5.80
CA SER A 110 12.44 -3.16 7.19
C SER A 110 11.41 -2.39 8.02
N ASP A 111 10.97 -2.95 9.16
CA ASP A 111 10.11 -2.23 10.11
C ASP A 111 10.74 -0.92 10.58
N ALA A 112 12.07 -0.85 10.64
CA ALA A 112 12.78 0.38 11.00
C ALA A 112 12.57 1.49 9.97
N ALA A 113 12.63 1.15 8.67
CA ALA A 113 12.40 2.10 7.58
C ALA A 113 10.94 2.60 7.57
N LEU A 114 9.98 1.69 7.74
CA LEU A 114 8.56 2.04 7.87
C LEU A 114 8.34 2.99 9.06
N LYS A 115 8.86 2.61 10.25
CA LYS A 115 8.75 3.44 11.47
C LYS A 115 9.39 4.81 11.29
N GLN A 116 10.52 4.89 10.60
CA GLN A 116 11.19 6.16 10.30
C GLN A 116 10.27 7.09 9.50
N HIS A 117 9.59 6.60 8.45
CA HIS A 117 8.63 7.42 7.70
C HIS A 117 7.49 7.90 8.58
N LEU A 118 6.91 7.02 9.41
CA LEU A 118 5.82 7.40 10.32
C LEU A 118 6.27 8.44 11.36
N GLN A 119 7.48 8.31 11.91
CA GLN A 119 8.05 9.27 12.87
C GLN A 119 8.33 10.63 12.25
N GLN A 120 8.65 10.66 10.95
CA GLN A 120 8.77 11.91 10.18
C GLN A 120 7.40 12.56 9.92
N GLY A 121 6.28 11.95 10.30
CA GLY A 121 4.93 12.46 10.03
C GLY A 121 4.40 12.12 8.65
N ASN A 122 5.04 11.18 7.94
CA ASN A 122 4.51 10.63 6.70
C ASN A 122 3.47 9.54 6.99
N SER A 123 2.62 9.26 6.00
CA SER A 123 1.77 8.07 5.98
C SER A 123 2.29 7.09 4.92
N LEU A 124 1.87 5.84 4.94
CA LEU A 124 2.24 4.88 3.90
C LEU A 124 0.99 4.28 3.27
N ILE A 125 0.93 4.25 1.95
CA ILE A 125 -0.05 3.45 1.22
C ILE A 125 0.56 2.06 1.04
N ALA A 126 -0.06 1.04 1.59
CA ALA A 126 0.42 -0.34 1.50
C ALA A 126 -0.44 -1.14 0.52
N GLN A 127 0.21 -1.82 -0.42
CA GLN A 127 -0.37 -2.89 -1.20
C GLN A 127 -0.23 -4.19 -0.40
N VAL A 128 -1.37 -4.84 -0.13
CA VAL A 128 -1.47 -6.05 0.68
C VAL A 128 -2.21 -7.14 -0.09
N GLY A 129 -1.91 -8.40 0.23
CA GLY A 129 -2.60 -9.57 -0.28
C GLY A 129 -3.82 -9.88 0.58
N VAL A 130 -4.95 -10.04 -0.08
CA VAL A 130 -6.22 -10.44 0.50
C VAL A 130 -6.64 -11.74 -0.14
N ASN A 131 -6.90 -12.75 0.70
CA ASN A 131 -7.35 -14.03 0.19
C ASN A 131 -8.84 -13.92 -0.16
N ASP A 132 -9.18 -14.28 -1.39
CA ASP A 132 -10.56 -14.52 -1.79
C ASP A 132 -10.94 -15.95 -1.37
N PRO A 133 -11.78 -16.15 -0.34
CA PRO A 133 -12.19 -17.47 0.13
C PRO A 133 -13.05 -18.22 -0.88
N ALA A 134 -13.66 -17.54 -1.88
CA ALA A 134 -14.41 -18.23 -2.93
C ALA A 134 -13.49 -18.90 -3.94
N THR A 135 -12.34 -18.30 -4.24
CA THR A 135 -11.39 -18.80 -5.24
C THR A 135 -10.11 -19.38 -4.64
N GLY A 136 -9.84 -19.11 -3.36
CA GLY A 136 -8.58 -19.36 -2.68
C GLY A 136 -7.42 -18.51 -3.19
N GLN A 137 -7.65 -17.60 -4.15
CA GLN A 137 -6.60 -16.79 -4.77
C GLN A 137 -6.35 -15.53 -3.97
N ASP A 138 -5.09 -15.12 -3.90
CA ASP A 138 -4.74 -13.83 -3.34
C ASP A 138 -4.98 -12.72 -4.38
N SER A 139 -5.64 -11.66 -3.95
CA SER A 139 -5.88 -10.42 -4.69
C SER A 139 -5.15 -9.26 -4.03
N ALA A 140 -4.70 -8.30 -4.83
CA ALA A 140 -4.06 -7.10 -4.31
C ALA A 140 -5.10 -6.09 -3.81
N HIS A 141 -4.83 -5.50 -2.65
CA HIS A 141 -5.65 -4.47 -2.04
C HIS A 141 -4.79 -3.34 -1.50
N TYR A 142 -5.31 -2.12 -1.49
CA TYR A 142 -4.59 -0.96 -0.97
C TYR A 142 -5.20 -0.49 0.35
N VAL A 143 -4.35 -0.29 1.34
CA VAL A 143 -4.71 0.25 2.66
C VAL A 143 -3.82 1.44 3.01
N LEU A 144 -4.29 2.31 3.91
CA LEU A 144 -3.51 3.45 4.40
C LEU A 144 -2.98 3.18 5.80
N ILE A 145 -1.67 3.13 5.96
CA ILE A 145 -1.01 3.14 7.27
C ILE A 145 -0.89 4.58 7.73
N GLN A 146 -1.67 4.91 8.76
CA GLN A 146 -1.84 6.25 9.27
C GLN A 146 -0.66 6.72 10.12
N LYS A 147 -0.36 5.93 11.16
CA LYS A 147 0.61 6.23 12.22
C LYS A 147 0.98 4.97 13.00
N GLY A 148 2.09 5.05 13.74
CA GLY A 148 2.43 4.07 14.76
C GLY A 148 1.65 4.32 16.05
N THR A 149 1.34 3.26 16.79
CA THR A 149 0.86 3.35 18.18
C THR A 149 2.04 3.41 19.16
N ALA A 150 1.79 3.80 20.41
CA ALA A 150 2.81 3.82 21.45
C ALA A 150 3.45 2.44 21.68
N ASP A 151 2.66 1.36 21.53
CA ASP A 151 3.11 -0.02 21.69
C ASP A 151 3.83 -0.59 20.45
N GLY A 152 4.06 0.24 19.41
CA GLY A 152 4.75 -0.16 18.20
C GLY A 152 3.90 -0.90 17.16
N ASN A 153 2.57 -0.87 17.30
CA ASN A 153 1.61 -1.34 16.29
C ASN A 153 1.30 -0.23 15.27
N TYR A 154 0.48 -0.52 14.27
CA TYR A 154 0.11 0.43 13.22
C TYR A 154 -1.39 0.64 13.16
N VAL A 155 -1.81 1.90 13.08
CA VAL A 155 -3.21 2.26 12.79
C VAL A 155 -3.39 2.24 11.27
N VAL A 156 -4.33 1.43 10.80
CA VAL A 156 -4.61 1.21 9.37
C VAL A 156 -6.04 1.63 9.04
N SER A 157 -6.16 2.40 7.97
CA SER A 157 -7.41 2.73 7.29
C SER A 157 -7.56 1.86 6.07
N ASP A 158 -8.41 0.85 6.19
CA ASP A 158 -8.77 -0.03 5.08
C ASP A 158 -10.06 0.48 4.43
N PRO A 159 -10.05 0.85 3.15
CA PRO A 159 -11.23 1.38 2.48
C PRO A 159 -12.41 0.39 2.43
N MET A 160 -12.22 -0.89 2.74
CA MET A 160 -13.33 -1.86 2.83
C MET A 160 -13.88 -2.00 4.24
N ALA A 161 -13.12 -1.59 5.25
CA ALA A 161 -13.57 -1.58 6.63
C ALA A 161 -14.49 -0.38 6.91
N ASN A 162 -15.31 -0.49 7.96
CA ASN A 162 -16.16 0.61 8.42
C ASN A 162 -15.40 1.67 9.23
N LYS A 163 -14.23 1.32 9.77
CA LYS A 163 -13.42 2.20 10.61
C LYS A 163 -11.94 1.79 10.56
N PRO A 164 -11.01 2.68 10.94
CA PRO A 164 -9.62 2.30 11.13
C PRO A 164 -9.47 1.24 12.22
N TYR A 165 -8.45 0.40 12.09
CA TYR A 165 -8.10 -0.65 13.06
C TYR A 165 -6.60 -0.67 13.33
N VAL A 166 -6.17 -1.46 14.31
CA VAL A 166 -4.76 -1.58 14.70
C VAL A 166 -4.24 -2.96 14.33
N ILE A 167 -3.08 -3.01 13.68
CA ILE A 167 -2.38 -4.27 13.36
C ILE A 167 -0.96 -4.27 13.91
N THR A 168 -0.46 -5.47 14.17
CA THR A 168 0.93 -5.69 14.57
C THR A 168 1.87 -5.62 13.35
N PRO A 169 3.18 -5.39 13.55
CA PRO A 169 4.16 -5.43 12.47
C PRO A 169 4.21 -6.78 11.74
N LYS A 170 4.02 -7.88 12.47
CA LYS A 170 3.97 -9.23 11.90
C LYS A 170 2.80 -9.38 10.92
N GLN A 171 1.60 -8.98 11.33
CA GLN A 171 0.40 -9.03 10.49
C GLN A 171 0.55 -8.19 9.22
N LEU A 172 1.11 -6.98 9.33
CA LEU A 172 1.36 -6.14 8.16
C LEU A 172 2.33 -6.82 7.19
N ARG A 173 3.43 -7.40 7.71
CA ARG A 173 4.44 -8.05 6.87
C ARG A 173 3.89 -9.27 6.15
N GLU A 174 3.09 -10.10 6.83
CA GLU A 174 2.41 -11.23 6.23
C GLU A 174 1.43 -10.76 5.14
N ALA A 175 0.64 -9.72 5.41
CA ALA A 175 -0.30 -9.17 4.43
C ALA A 175 0.42 -8.59 3.21
N VAL A 176 1.47 -7.78 3.39
CA VAL A 176 2.28 -7.24 2.29
C VAL A 176 2.96 -8.38 1.53
N GLY A 177 3.55 -9.37 2.22
CA GLY A 177 4.25 -10.48 1.60
C GLY A 177 3.37 -11.36 0.69
N ARG A 178 2.06 -11.41 0.95
CA ARG A 178 1.07 -12.15 0.12
C ARG A 178 0.58 -11.38 -1.11
N ALA A 179 0.84 -10.08 -1.22
CA ALA A 179 0.25 -9.31 -2.31
C ALA A 179 0.80 -9.78 -3.66
N PRO A 180 -0.05 -10.13 -4.65
CA PRO A 180 0.44 -10.51 -5.97
C PRO A 180 0.97 -9.28 -6.76
N PRO A 181 1.87 -9.48 -7.75
CA PRO A 181 2.43 -10.77 -8.19
C PRO A 181 3.66 -11.26 -7.40
N ASP A 182 4.49 -10.37 -6.85
CA ASP A 182 5.81 -10.70 -6.27
C ASP A 182 5.99 -10.20 -4.82
N GLY A 183 4.87 -10.02 -4.11
CA GLY A 183 4.82 -9.29 -2.86
C GLY A 183 4.40 -7.83 -3.06
N GLY A 184 3.89 -7.23 -1.99
CA GLY A 184 3.36 -5.87 -1.99
C GLY A 184 4.43 -4.80 -1.88
N LEU A 185 3.97 -3.55 -1.90
CA LEU A 185 4.78 -2.34 -1.82
C LEU A 185 4.20 -1.42 -0.76
N LEU A 186 5.06 -0.65 -0.09
CA LEU A 186 4.65 0.45 0.76
C LEU A 186 5.15 1.74 0.13
N ILE A 187 4.23 2.65 -0.17
CA ILE A 187 4.51 3.93 -0.83
C ILE A 187 4.47 5.01 0.26
N PRO A 188 5.62 5.58 0.68
CA PRO A 188 5.64 6.68 1.63
C PRO A 188 5.04 7.95 0.99
N VAL A 189 4.09 8.55 1.68
CA VAL A 189 3.39 9.76 1.23
C VAL A 189 3.65 10.87 2.22
N GLY A 190 4.00 12.05 1.71
CA GLY A 190 4.29 13.21 2.55
C GLY A 190 3.14 13.52 3.50
N GLY A 191 3.46 13.91 4.73
CA GLY A 191 2.49 14.53 5.64
C GLY A 191 2.26 16.01 5.29
N PRO A 192 1.08 16.59 5.61
CA PRO A 192 0.79 18.00 5.36
C PRO A 192 1.79 18.95 6.05
N GLY A 193 2.34 18.55 7.21
CA GLY A 193 3.39 19.32 7.91
C GLY A 193 4.77 19.28 7.24
N ASN A 194 5.03 18.30 6.37
CA ASN A 194 6.32 18.12 5.69
C ASN A 194 6.40 18.84 4.34
N ALA A 195 5.27 19.30 3.82
CA ALA A 195 5.17 20.02 2.55
C ALA A 195 6.06 21.27 2.50
N SER A 196 6.12 22.01 3.61
CA SER A 196 6.95 23.21 3.72
C SER A 196 8.44 22.90 3.65
N ALA A 197 8.89 21.75 4.17
CA ALA A 197 10.31 21.39 4.16
C ALA A 197 10.80 21.01 2.76
N VAL A 198 10.00 20.23 2.01
CA VAL A 198 10.36 19.77 0.66
C VAL A 198 10.27 20.90 -0.37
N ALA A 199 9.26 21.77 -0.27
CA ALA A 199 9.14 22.96 -1.13
C ALA A 199 10.32 23.93 -0.91
N THR A 200 10.74 24.11 0.36
CA THR A 200 11.88 24.98 0.69
C THR A 200 13.22 24.37 0.25
N ALA A 201 13.41 23.06 0.39
CA ALA A 201 14.62 22.36 -0.07
C ALA A 201 14.76 22.39 -1.61
N THR A 202 13.64 22.27 -2.34
CA THR A 202 13.64 22.36 -3.81
C THR A 202 13.89 23.79 -4.29
N ALA A 203 13.41 24.80 -3.55
CA ALA A 203 13.66 26.20 -3.86
C ALA A 203 15.10 26.67 -3.52
N LEU A 204 15.79 25.99 -2.60
CA LEU A 204 17.15 26.32 -2.17
C LEU A 204 18.24 25.51 -2.88
N ALA A 205 17.89 24.58 -3.77
CA ALA A 205 18.88 23.86 -4.57
C ALA A 205 19.58 24.87 -5.50
N PRO A 206 20.92 25.07 -5.37
CA PRO A 206 21.63 26.00 -6.24
C PRO A 206 21.55 25.49 -7.68
N THR A 207 20.98 26.32 -8.56
CA THR A 207 21.09 26.16 -10.01
C THR A 207 22.56 26.30 -10.36
N GLN A 208 23.30 25.18 -10.37
CA GLN A 208 24.63 25.17 -10.95
C GLN A 208 24.47 25.42 -12.46
N PRO A 209 25.03 26.51 -13.01
CA PRO A 209 25.03 26.71 -14.44
C PRO A 209 25.86 25.59 -15.09
N LEU A 210 25.26 24.86 -16.03
CA LEU A 210 25.98 23.91 -16.87
C LEU A 210 27.13 24.66 -17.56
N ALA A 211 28.36 24.36 -17.14
CA ALA A 211 29.55 24.81 -17.83
C ALA A 211 29.60 24.15 -19.22
N ALA A 212 29.58 24.98 -20.26
CA ALA A 212 29.78 24.55 -21.63
C ALA A 212 31.22 24.01 -21.81
N GLY A 213 31.37 22.70 -21.97
CA GLY A 213 32.62 22.09 -22.40
C GLY A 213 32.84 22.26 -23.91
N PRO A 214 34.10 22.45 -24.38
CA PRO A 214 34.38 22.69 -25.79
C PRO A 214 34.30 21.39 -26.61
N ARG A 215 33.73 21.52 -27.82
CA ARG A 215 33.77 20.52 -28.89
C ARG A 215 35.21 20.33 -29.38
N ALA A 216 35.72 19.10 -29.34
CA ALA A 216 36.91 18.69 -30.08
C ALA A 216 36.52 17.81 -31.27
N ALA A 217 37.12 18.12 -32.42
CA ALA A 217 36.82 17.58 -33.74
C ALA A 217 37.58 16.27 -34.05
N LEU A 218 37.08 15.61 -35.10
CA LEU A 218 37.54 14.38 -35.74
C LEU A 218 39.05 14.31 -36.06
N ALA A 219 39.61 13.09 -36.00
CA ALA A 219 40.44 12.52 -37.08
C ALA A 219 40.46 10.97 -37.02
N PRO A 220 40.55 10.26 -38.17
CA PRO A 220 40.53 8.80 -38.25
C PRO A 220 41.94 8.21 -38.48
N SER A 221 42.15 6.93 -38.17
CA SER A 221 43.29 6.14 -38.68
C SER A 221 42.96 4.66 -38.80
N ARG A 222 43.42 4.08 -39.92
CA ARG A 222 43.18 2.75 -40.48
C ARG A 222 44.29 1.74 -40.11
N GLY A 223 43.92 0.45 -40.18
CA GLY A 223 44.77 -0.69 -40.57
C GLY A 223 45.64 -1.29 -39.46
N ALA A 224 46.06 -2.56 -39.47
CA ALA A 224 45.85 -3.75 -40.29
C ALA A 224 46.51 -4.92 -39.48
N THR A 225 45.86 -6.09 -39.38
CA THR A 225 46.31 -7.43 -39.86
C THR A 225 47.23 -8.26 -38.97
N ASP A 226 46.97 -9.58 -39.09
CA ASP A 226 47.77 -10.77 -38.78
C ASP A 226 47.85 -11.25 -37.32
N ALA A 227 47.87 -12.54 -36.95
CA ALA A 227 47.50 -13.88 -37.46
C ALA A 227 48.46 -14.87 -36.73
N PHE A 228 48.09 -16.16 -36.67
CA PHE A 228 48.93 -17.31 -36.24
C PHE A 228 49.21 -17.43 -34.72
N GLU A 229 49.38 -18.61 -34.10
CA GLU A 229 49.06 -20.01 -34.37
C GLU A 229 49.36 -20.78 -33.06
N SER A 230 48.56 -21.81 -32.78
CA SER A 230 48.99 -23.15 -32.36
C SER A 230 50.05 -23.35 -31.26
N SER A 231 49.68 -24.10 -30.21
CA SER A 231 50.45 -25.29 -29.76
C SER A 231 49.73 -26.03 -28.61
N ARG A 232 49.27 -27.24 -28.92
CA ARG A 232 49.19 -28.44 -28.06
C ARG A 232 50.51 -29.23 -28.26
N PRO A 233 50.97 -30.20 -27.43
CA PRO A 233 50.15 -31.36 -27.00
C PRO A 233 50.51 -32.12 -25.68
N SER A 234 49.58 -33.02 -25.33
CA SER A 234 49.68 -34.40 -24.78
C SER A 234 50.58 -34.77 -23.58
N LEU A 235 50.02 -35.54 -22.63
CA LEU A 235 50.18 -37.01 -22.50
C LEU A 235 49.40 -37.59 -21.28
N LEU A 236 48.77 -38.76 -21.47
CA LEU A 236 48.06 -39.67 -20.53
C LEU A 236 49.07 -40.58 -19.77
N PRO A 237 48.72 -41.69 -19.04
CA PRO A 237 47.44 -42.19 -18.44
C PRO A 237 47.61 -42.71 -16.96
N SER A 238 46.56 -43.23 -16.31
CA SER A 238 46.51 -44.63 -15.79
C SER A 238 45.31 -44.94 -14.86
N SER A 239 44.71 -46.12 -15.10
CA SER A 239 43.98 -47.04 -14.20
C SER A 239 42.45 -46.94 -13.99
N ALA A 240 41.80 -48.09 -14.12
CA ALA A 240 40.36 -48.42 -13.99
C ALA A 240 40.13 -49.30 -12.71
N PRO A 241 39.02 -50.08 -12.55
CA PRO A 241 37.57 -49.81 -12.66
C PRO A 241 36.82 -50.16 -11.35
N SER A 242 35.54 -49.77 -11.19
CA SER A 242 34.56 -50.56 -10.41
C SER A 242 33.11 -50.16 -10.73
N GLU A 243 32.21 -51.08 -10.44
CA GLU A 243 30.89 -51.33 -11.02
C GLU A 243 29.74 -50.40 -10.59
N ALA A 244 28.66 -50.54 -11.37
CA ALA A 244 27.26 -50.65 -10.95
C ALA A 244 26.31 -49.46 -11.22
N ALA A 245 25.40 -49.75 -12.15
CA ALA A 245 23.95 -49.51 -12.09
C ALA A 245 23.42 -48.07 -12.13
N GLY A 246 22.99 -47.69 -13.33
CA GLY A 246 21.62 -47.20 -13.56
C GLY A 246 21.23 -45.86 -12.96
N ALA A 247 21.51 -44.77 -13.68
CA ALA A 247 20.81 -43.51 -13.49
C ALA A 247 20.44 -42.87 -14.84
N THR A 248 19.15 -42.61 -14.96
CA THR A 248 18.44 -42.01 -16.08
C THR A 248 18.99 -40.64 -16.47
N LEU A 249 19.04 -40.41 -17.78
CA LEU A 249 19.41 -39.19 -18.48
C LEU A 249 18.69 -37.93 -17.97
N ILE A 250 19.48 -36.92 -17.60
CA ILE A 250 19.11 -35.51 -17.53
C ILE A 250 19.44 -34.87 -18.88
N PRO A 251 18.55 -34.06 -19.49
CA PRO A 251 19.00 -32.99 -20.38
C PRO A 251 19.07 -31.67 -19.61
N SER A 252 20.30 -31.18 -19.45
CA SER A 252 20.60 -29.79 -19.12
C SER A 252 20.06 -28.87 -20.23
N ARG A 253 19.30 -27.84 -19.87
CA ARG A 253 19.08 -26.68 -20.73
C ARG A 253 19.38 -25.38 -19.97
N ALA A 254 20.22 -24.61 -20.64
CA ALA A 254 20.84 -23.35 -20.29
C ALA A 254 19.90 -22.22 -19.81
N GLY A 255 20.46 -21.38 -18.93
CA GLY A 255 20.56 -19.94 -19.16
C GLY A 255 19.37 -19.08 -18.74
N ALA A 256 19.48 -18.43 -17.59
CA ALA A 256 18.76 -17.19 -17.30
C ALA A 256 19.67 -16.25 -16.50
N GLU A 257 20.08 -15.17 -17.16
CA GLU A 257 20.76 -14.02 -16.56
C GLU A 257 19.79 -13.19 -15.71
N PRO A 258 20.27 -12.44 -14.70
CA PRO A 258 19.44 -11.54 -13.92
C PRO A 258 19.26 -10.19 -14.64
N LEU A 259 18.06 -9.95 -15.18
CA LEU A 259 17.59 -8.62 -15.61
C LEU A 259 17.06 -7.84 -14.39
N LEU A 260 17.95 -7.18 -13.65
CA LEU A 260 17.57 -6.10 -12.72
C LEU A 260 18.59 -4.97 -12.81
N GLN A 261 18.48 -4.17 -13.87
CA GLN A 261 19.11 -2.86 -14.00
C GLN A 261 18.22 -2.00 -14.90
N GLY A 262 17.46 -1.07 -14.30
CA GLY A 262 16.67 -0.13 -15.09
C GLY A 262 15.49 0.51 -14.39
N LEU A 263 15.67 1.13 -13.23
CA LEU A 263 14.79 2.20 -12.78
C LEU A 263 15.64 3.45 -12.52
N ASN A 264 16.05 4.08 -13.61
CA ASN A 264 16.59 5.43 -13.58
C ASN A 264 15.41 6.40 -13.49
N THR A 265 15.32 7.08 -12.34
CA THR A 265 14.51 8.27 -12.14
C THR A 265 15.04 9.41 -13.01
N ALA A 266 14.33 9.75 -14.08
CA ALA A 266 14.56 11.00 -14.80
C ALA A 266 13.26 11.56 -15.39
N THR A 267 12.99 12.82 -15.01
CA THR A 267 12.24 13.83 -15.78
C THR A 267 10.71 13.89 -15.59
N LEU A 268 10.27 14.44 -14.46
CA LEU A 268 9.09 15.31 -14.41
C LEU A 268 9.58 16.75 -14.13
N ALA A 269 10.07 17.40 -15.18
CA ALA A 269 10.42 18.82 -15.14
C ALA A 269 9.18 19.66 -15.44
N SER A 270 8.91 20.62 -14.55
CA SER A 270 7.83 21.59 -14.58
C SER A 270 7.84 22.43 -15.86
N THR A 271 6.69 22.54 -16.53
CA THR A 271 6.46 23.46 -17.64
C THR A 271 5.86 24.77 -17.10
N THR A 272 6.69 25.64 -16.53
CA THR A 272 6.34 27.05 -16.32
C THR A 272 6.89 27.87 -17.48
N GLY A 273 6.03 28.17 -18.45
CA GLY A 273 6.34 29.05 -19.57
C GLY A 273 6.49 30.50 -19.11
N ALA A 274 7.73 30.99 -19.08
CA ALA A 274 8.04 32.40 -18.96
C ALA A 274 7.89 33.07 -20.34
N PHE A 275 6.88 33.94 -20.48
CA PHE A 275 6.76 34.84 -21.64
C PHE A 275 7.80 35.96 -21.50
N ALA A 276 8.85 35.89 -22.31
CA ALA A 276 9.83 36.95 -22.46
C ALA A 276 9.24 38.11 -23.26
N GLY A 277 9.42 39.32 -22.73
CA GLY A 277 8.98 40.57 -23.34
C GLY A 277 9.67 40.87 -24.67
N SER A 278 8.98 41.66 -25.48
CA SER A 278 9.51 42.35 -26.66
C SER A 278 9.16 43.84 -26.57
N PRO A 279 9.97 44.72 -27.19
CA PRO A 279 10.23 46.05 -26.67
C PRO A 279 9.21 47.11 -27.10
N LEU A 280 9.22 48.18 -26.29
CA LEU A 280 8.52 49.44 -26.46
C LEU A 280 8.80 50.06 -27.84
N THR A 281 7.75 50.27 -28.63
CA THR A 281 7.74 51.24 -29.72
C THR A 281 6.70 52.31 -29.41
N SER A 282 7.18 53.55 -29.45
CA SER A 282 6.46 54.78 -29.15
C SER A 282 5.64 55.19 -30.38
N PHE A 283 4.33 55.40 -30.22
CA PHE A 283 3.49 56.11 -31.18
C PHE A 283 2.61 57.14 -30.46
N ALA A 284 2.56 58.32 -31.06
CA ALA A 284 1.89 59.54 -30.63
C ALA A 284 0.34 59.43 -30.67
N PRO A 285 -0.42 60.37 -30.06
CA PRO A 285 -1.84 60.22 -29.84
C PRO A 285 -2.64 60.61 -31.08
N VAL A 286 -3.61 59.78 -31.45
CA VAL A 286 -4.67 60.13 -32.40
C VAL A 286 -6.04 59.89 -31.78
N SER A 287 -6.89 60.87 -32.04
CA SER A 287 -8.17 61.15 -31.41
C SER A 287 -9.24 60.07 -31.57
N SER A 288 -10.07 59.98 -30.52
CA SER A 288 -11.51 59.68 -30.49
C SER A 288 -12.16 59.21 -31.80
N LEU A 289 -12.60 57.95 -31.81
CA LEU A 289 -13.78 57.51 -32.56
C LEU A 289 -14.62 56.57 -31.67
N ALA A 290 -15.88 56.95 -31.47
CA ALA A 290 -16.86 56.18 -30.70
C ALA A 290 -17.18 54.85 -31.41
N ALA A 291 -17.12 53.75 -30.66
CA ALA A 291 -17.60 52.44 -31.10
C ALA A 291 -18.93 52.09 -30.41
N PRO A 292 -19.87 51.42 -31.11
CA PRO A 292 -21.20 51.13 -30.60
C PRO A 292 -21.20 50.00 -29.56
N VAL A 293 -22.06 50.15 -28.57
CA VAL A 293 -22.39 49.14 -27.55
C VAL A 293 -23.09 47.96 -28.22
N PRO A 294 -22.63 46.70 -28.07
CA PRO A 294 -23.39 45.54 -28.52
C PRO A 294 -24.59 45.31 -27.60
N GLU A 295 -25.76 45.11 -28.21
CA GLU A 295 -27.00 44.76 -27.51
C GLU A 295 -26.90 43.41 -26.76
N PRO A 296 -27.60 43.26 -25.63
CA PRO A 296 -27.64 42.00 -24.89
C PRO A 296 -28.37 40.91 -25.67
N PHE A 297 -27.78 39.72 -25.72
CA PHE A 297 -28.38 38.52 -26.28
C PHE A 297 -29.74 38.22 -25.65
N ALA A 298 -30.81 38.35 -26.45
CA ALA A 298 -32.14 37.86 -26.10
C ALA A 298 -32.18 36.33 -26.31
N VAL A 299 -32.36 35.58 -25.23
CA VAL A 299 -32.67 34.15 -25.29
C VAL A 299 -34.19 34.03 -25.52
N PRO A 300 -34.67 33.29 -26.53
CA PRO A 300 -36.10 33.10 -26.74
C PRO A 300 -36.73 32.31 -25.58
N ASP A 301 -37.94 32.70 -25.16
CA ASP A 301 -38.72 32.20 -24.01
C ASP A 301 -39.11 30.70 -24.05
N ASN A 302 -38.54 29.94 -25.00
CA ASN A 302 -38.92 28.57 -25.29
C ASN A 302 -37.75 27.59 -25.05
N ALA A 303 -36.61 28.08 -24.54
CA ALA A 303 -35.39 27.29 -24.36
C ALA A 303 -35.42 26.32 -23.14
N LEU A 304 -36.54 26.27 -22.40
CA LEU A 304 -36.71 25.43 -21.20
C LEU A 304 -37.99 24.59 -21.20
N GLU A 305 -38.76 24.54 -22.29
CA GLU A 305 -39.88 23.61 -22.42
C GLU A 305 -39.35 22.17 -22.59
N GLY A 306 -39.39 21.40 -21.49
CA GLY A 306 -39.00 19.99 -21.48
C GLY A 306 -38.16 19.55 -20.27
N ILE A 307 -37.76 20.47 -19.38
CA ILE A 307 -37.08 20.11 -18.14
C ILE A 307 -38.14 19.84 -17.05
N ASP A 308 -38.31 18.57 -16.69
CA ASP A 308 -39.18 18.15 -15.58
C ASP A 308 -38.58 18.64 -14.25
N THR A 309 -39.08 19.76 -13.73
CA THR A 309 -38.64 20.39 -12.48
C THR A 309 -39.44 19.90 -11.26
N ARG A 310 -39.91 18.66 -11.25
CA ARG A 310 -40.52 18.06 -10.05
C ARG A 310 -39.46 17.66 -9.02
N PHE A 311 -38.92 18.68 -8.35
CA PHE A 311 -38.21 18.55 -7.08
C PHE A 311 -39.13 19.03 -5.95
N HIS A 312 -39.93 18.11 -5.43
CA HIS A 312 -40.47 18.20 -4.07
C HIS A 312 -40.61 16.78 -3.53
N GLU A 313 -39.64 16.35 -2.74
CA GLU A 313 -39.87 15.57 -1.53
C GLU A 313 -38.62 15.59 -0.64
N GLU A 314 -38.86 15.69 0.66
CA GLU A 314 -37.88 15.78 1.75
C GLU A 314 -36.83 14.66 1.71
N PRO A 315 -35.66 14.83 2.36
CA PRO A 315 -34.68 13.75 2.49
C PRO A 315 -35.27 12.62 3.33
N ALA A 316 -35.86 11.62 2.66
CA ALA A 316 -36.12 10.35 3.27
C ALA A 316 -34.80 9.84 3.88
N ALA A 317 -34.87 9.48 5.16
CA ALA A 317 -33.78 8.87 5.90
C ALA A 317 -33.07 7.85 5.02
N VAL A 318 -31.73 7.91 5.00
CA VAL A 318 -30.88 6.93 4.33
C VAL A 318 -31.27 5.55 4.87
N GLN A 319 -32.18 4.88 4.15
CA GLN A 319 -32.57 3.53 4.48
C GLN A 319 -31.33 2.68 4.27
N ASN A 320 -31.02 1.86 5.27
CA ASN A 320 -30.03 0.80 5.18
C ASN A 320 -30.52 -0.21 4.15
N ALA A 321 -30.37 0.10 2.86
CA ALA A 321 -30.62 -0.85 1.81
C ALA A 321 -29.67 -2.04 2.06
N PRO A 322 -30.20 -3.28 2.09
CA PRO A 322 -29.35 -4.45 2.20
C PRO A 322 -28.35 -4.41 1.04
N LEU A 323 -27.09 -4.69 1.35
CA LEU A 323 -26.01 -4.82 0.37
C LEU A 323 -26.50 -5.69 -0.80
N SER A 324 -26.21 -5.29 -2.03
CA SER A 324 -26.52 -6.12 -3.20
C SER A 324 -25.82 -7.49 -3.08
N THR A 325 -26.35 -8.53 -3.72
CA THR A 325 -25.77 -9.88 -3.66
C THR A 325 -24.29 -9.89 -4.05
N GLY A 326 -23.87 -9.02 -4.99
CA GLY A 326 -22.46 -8.85 -5.36
C GLY A 326 -21.63 -8.14 -4.27
N GLU A 327 -22.17 -7.18 -3.54
CA GLU A 327 -21.49 -6.55 -2.40
C GLU A 327 -21.42 -7.47 -1.18
N GLN A 328 -22.45 -8.29 -0.94
CA GLN A 328 -22.42 -9.33 0.09
C GLN A 328 -21.41 -10.41 -0.26
N GLN A 329 -21.33 -10.81 -1.54
CA GLN A 329 -20.31 -11.73 -2.02
C GLN A 329 -18.92 -11.13 -1.92
N ASN A 330 -18.72 -9.84 -2.24
CA ASN A 330 -17.41 -9.20 -2.05
C ASN A 330 -17.05 -9.03 -0.57
N LEU A 331 -18.01 -8.76 0.31
CA LEU A 331 -17.77 -8.73 1.77
C LEU A 331 -17.52 -10.12 2.35
N ALA A 332 -18.18 -11.16 1.84
CA ALA A 332 -17.95 -12.56 2.23
C ALA A 332 -16.67 -13.13 1.59
N ALA A 333 -16.31 -12.68 0.39
CA ALA A 333 -15.08 -12.99 -0.32
C ALA A 333 -13.88 -12.16 0.19
N LEU A 334 -14.13 -11.22 1.08
CA LEU A 334 -13.11 -10.45 1.78
C LEU A 334 -13.31 -10.56 3.29
N ASP A 335 -14.04 -11.61 3.71
CA ASP A 335 -13.72 -12.30 4.95
C ASP A 335 -12.33 -12.88 4.73
N ILE A 336 -11.32 -11.99 4.82
CA ILE A 336 -10.04 -12.39 5.36
C ILE A 336 -10.45 -13.12 6.61
N SER A 337 -10.38 -14.45 6.57
CA SER A 337 -10.43 -15.28 7.74
C SER A 337 -9.19 -14.94 8.58
N TYR A 338 -9.12 -13.72 9.13
CA TYR A 338 -8.92 -13.58 10.55
C TYR A 338 -10.20 -14.19 11.09
N GLY A 339 -10.18 -15.53 11.25
CA GLY A 339 -11.35 -16.30 11.67
C GLY A 339 -12.02 -15.56 12.80
N PRO A 340 -13.36 -15.68 12.94
CA PRO A 340 -14.10 -14.92 13.93
C PRO A 340 -13.23 -14.89 15.18
N GLN A 341 -12.91 -13.70 15.67
CA GLN A 341 -12.75 -13.62 17.11
C GLN A 341 -14.12 -14.07 17.58
N ASN A 342 -14.27 -15.39 17.73
CA ASN A 342 -15.31 -16.03 18.47
C ASN A 342 -15.29 -15.16 19.71
N ALA A 343 -16.36 -14.38 19.88
CA ALA A 343 -16.58 -13.69 21.13
C ALA A 343 -16.18 -14.71 22.19
N PRO A 344 -15.16 -14.42 23.02
CA PRO A 344 -14.48 -15.43 23.83
C PRO A 344 -15.56 -16.31 24.40
N VAL A 345 -15.56 -17.60 24.05
CA VAL A 345 -16.71 -18.47 24.32
C VAL A 345 -17.03 -18.26 25.78
N SER A 346 -18.18 -17.63 26.06
CA SER A 346 -18.53 -17.20 27.42
C SER A 346 -18.80 -18.39 28.33
N GLU A 347 -18.85 -19.58 27.74
CA GLU A 347 -19.00 -20.86 28.39
C GLU A 347 -17.69 -21.64 28.32
N GLN A 348 -17.31 -22.18 29.47
CA GLN A 348 -16.15 -23.02 29.60
C GLN A 348 -16.38 -24.30 28.79
N VAL A 349 -15.51 -24.58 27.81
CA VAL A 349 -15.62 -25.75 26.93
C VAL A 349 -15.44 -27.04 27.73
N THR A 350 -14.59 -26.98 28.76
CA THR A 350 -14.37 -28.11 29.67
C THR A 350 -15.43 -28.18 30.76
N SER A 351 -15.96 -29.39 30.98
CA SER A 351 -16.79 -29.69 32.16
C SER A 351 -16.09 -29.23 33.44
N ARG A 352 -16.85 -28.64 34.36
CA ARG A 352 -16.32 -28.20 35.67
C ARG A 352 -15.79 -29.37 36.50
N GLU A 353 -16.36 -30.55 36.33
CA GLU A 353 -16.15 -31.74 37.17
C GLU A 353 -14.90 -32.53 36.78
N GLN A 354 -14.51 -32.53 35.50
CA GLN A 354 -13.39 -33.33 35.00
C GLN A 354 -12.03 -32.67 35.30
N ASN A 355 -10.99 -33.45 35.63
CA ASN A 355 -9.65 -32.90 35.83
C ASN A 355 -8.99 -32.54 34.47
N VAL A 356 -8.18 -31.47 34.43
CA VAL A 356 -7.35 -31.08 33.26
C VAL A 356 -6.59 -32.26 32.66
N GLU A 357 -6.06 -33.17 33.50
CA GLU A 357 -5.32 -34.33 33.03
C GLU A 357 -6.19 -35.37 32.31
N GLU A 358 -7.39 -35.64 32.82
CA GLU A 358 -8.33 -36.59 32.21
C GLU A 358 -8.81 -36.06 30.86
N ILE A 359 -9.16 -34.77 30.80
CA ILE A 359 -9.60 -34.11 29.58
C ILE A 359 -8.47 -34.12 28.53
N SER A 360 -7.24 -33.80 28.94
CA SER A 360 -6.09 -33.80 28.02
C SER A 360 -5.83 -35.21 27.46
N ARG A 361 -5.94 -36.24 28.30
CA ARG A 361 -5.73 -37.64 27.89
C ARG A 361 -6.84 -38.15 26.97
N ASP A 362 -8.10 -37.79 27.26
CA ASP A 362 -9.24 -38.12 26.40
C ASP A 362 -9.09 -37.48 25.01
N LEU A 363 -8.79 -36.18 24.96
CA LEU A 363 -8.59 -35.46 23.70
C LEU A 363 -7.41 -36.01 22.89
N LEU A 364 -6.30 -36.39 23.53
CA LEU A 364 -5.17 -37.05 22.85
C LEU A 364 -5.56 -38.43 22.30
N SER A 365 -6.27 -39.26 23.09
CA SER A 365 -6.76 -40.57 22.65
C SER A 365 -7.72 -40.46 21.46
N ARG A 366 -8.66 -39.51 21.50
CA ARG A 366 -9.59 -39.26 20.38
C ARG A 366 -8.86 -38.70 19.16
N LYS A 367 -7.81 -37.90 19.35
CA LYS A 367 -6.94 -37.40 18.27
C LYS A 367 -6.21 -38.55 17.57
N GLU A 368 -5.65 -39.50 18.33
CA GLU A 368 -5.03 -40.71 17.78
C GLU A 368 -6.01 -41.56 16.97
N GLN A 369 -7.28 -41.60 17.40
CA GLN A 369 -8.38 -42.26 16.69
C GLN A 369 -8.88 -41.48 15.46
N LYS A 370 -8.32 -40.30 15.17
CA LYS A 370 -8.71 -39.40 14.07
C LYS A 370 -10.18 -38.95 14.14
N ASP A 371 -10.69 -38.74 15.35
CA ASP A 371 -12.05 -38.22 15.55
C ASP A 371 -12.15 -36.77 15.01
N PRO A 372 -13.04 -36.49 14.03
CA PRO A 372 -13.17 -35.17 13.43
C PRO A 372 -13.69 -34.11 14.41
N GLU A 373 -14.39 -34.51 15.48
CA GLU A 373 -14.91 -33.57 16.49
C GLU A 373 -13.79 -33.02 17.40
N VAL A 374 -12.65 -33.72 17.50
CA VAL A 374 -11.51 -33.25 18.29
C VAL A 374 -10.92 -31.96 17.73
N ASN A 375 -10.85 -31.82 16.40
CA ASN A 375 -10.32 -30.61 15.77
C ASN A 375 -11.20 -29.40 16.08
N LYS A 376 -12.52 -29.58 16.12
CA LYS A 376 -13.46 -28.53 16.52
C LYS A 376 -13.29 -28.15 17.99
N LEU A 377 -13.16 -29.14 18.88
CA LEU A 377 -12.91 -28.91 20.30
C LEU A 377 -11.58 -28.20 20.57
N LEU A 378 -10.52 -28.57 19.86
CA LEU A 378 -9.22 -27.89 19.96
C LEU A 378 -9.31 -26.43 19.52
N ALA A 379 -9.99 -26.13 18.41
CA ALA A 379 -10.23 -24.76 17.96
C ALA A 379 -11.03 -23.95 19.00
N GLN A 380 -12.04 -24.57 19.62
CA GLN A 380 -12.80 -23.94 20.71
C GLN A 380 -11.91 -23.65 21.93
N LEU A 381 -11.06 -24.59 22.35
CA LEU A 381 -10.10 -24.39 23.44
C LEU A 381 -9.09 -23.27 23.15
N GLU A 382 -8.65 -23.11 21.90
CA GLU A 382 -7.77 -22.01 21.48
C GLU A 382 -8.43 -20.64 21.61
N SER A 383 -9.73 -20.56 21.34
CA SER A 383 -10.52 -19.32 21.48
C SER A 383 -11.04 -19.07 22.91
N SER A 384 -10.87 -20.01 23.84
CA SER A 384 -11.41 -19.90 25.20
C SER A 384 -10.62 -18.93 26.08
N SER A 385 -11.33 -18.09 26.83
CA SER A 385 -10.75 -17.20 27.86
C SER A 385 -10.53 -17.90 29.20
N PHE A 386 -11.06 -19.09 29.42
CA PHE A 386 -11.01 -19.78 30.71
C PHE A 386 -9.62 -20.38 30.99
N ALA A 387 -9.13 -20.19 32.22
CA ALA A 387 -7.80 -20.65 32.62
C ALA A 387 -7.64 -22.17 32.51
N LYS A 388 -8.68 -22.95 32.81
CA LYS A 388 -8.67 -24.42 32.72
C LYS A 388 -8.52 -24.90 31.27
N ASP A 389 -9.25 -24.29 30.34
CA ASP A 389 -9.19 -24.61 28.91
C ASP A 389 -7.79 -24.32 28.34
N LYS A 390 -7.19 -23.19 28.73
CA LYS A 390 -5.79 -22.86 28.39
C LYS A 390 -4.79 -23.87 28.97
N GLN A 391 -5.02 -24.38 30.18
CA GLN A 391 -4.16 -25.40 30.78
C GLN A 391 -4.24 -26.74 30.03
N VAL A 392 -5.44 -27.16 29.63
CA VAL A 392 -5.66 -28.36 28.79
C VAL A 392 -4.92 -28.21 27.46
N LEU A 393 -5.14 -27.10 26.75
CA LEU A 393 -4.50 -26.82 25.46
C LEU A 393 -2.96 -26.84 25.57
N ASN A 394 -2.40 -26.18 26.58
CA ASN A 394 -0.95 -26.14 26.79
C ASN A 394 -0.36 -27.51 27.16
N ARG A 395 -1.16 -28.44 27.72
CA ARG A 395 -0.71 -29.80 27.98
C ARG A 395 -0.70 -30.63 26.71
N ILE A 396 -1.78 -30.57 25.91
CA ILE A 396 -1.86 -31.24 24.61
C ILE A 396 -0.69 -30.81 23.71
N LYS A 397 -0.43 -29.50 23.59
CA LYS A 397 0.71 -28.97 22.82
C LYS A 397 2.07 -29.52 23.29
N ARG A 398 2.24 -29.74 24.59
CA ARG A 398 3.48 -30.29 25.16
C ARG A 398 3.63 -31.79 24.91
N GLU A 399 2.56 -32.56 24.94
CA GLU A 399 2.61 -34.00 24.63
C GLU A 399 2.81 -34.23 23.12
N ASP A 400 2.16 -33.44 22.26
CA ASP A 400 2.40 -33.46 20.81
C ASP A 400 3.87 -33.14 20.44
N LEU A 401 4.55 -32.32 21.25
CA LEU A 401 5.97 -32.01 21.09
C LEU A 401 6.90 -33.15 21.55
N LYS A 402 6.45 -34.01 22.46
CA LYS A 402 7.25 -35.13 23.01
C LYS A 402 7.20 -36.37 22.14
N ASP A 403 6.10 -36.59 21.45
CA ASP A 403 5.95 -37.68 20.49
C ASP A 403 5.75 -37.11 19.06
N PRO A 404 6.78 -36.49 18.47
CA PRO A 404 6.75 -36.11 17.07
C PRO A 404 6.84 -37.41 16.26
N GLY A 405 5.71 -38.10 16.12
CA GLY A 405 5.61 -39.41 15.52
C GLY A 405 6.54 -39.56 14.32
N ILE A 406 7.37 -40.61 14.39
CA ILE A 406 8.30 -41.07 13.37
C ILE A 406 7.56 -41.12 12.02
N GLY A 407 7.70 -40.05 11.21
CA GLY A 407 7.10 -39.96 9.88
C GLY A 407 6.29 -38.69 9.62
N LYS A 408 6.97 -37.56 9.45
CA LYS A 408 6.62 -36.45 8.52
C LYS A 408 5.13 -36.07 8.39
N LYS A 409 4.73 -35.05 9.13
CA LYS A 409 4.24 -33.75 8.62
C LYS A 409 3.98 -32.86 9.84
N THR A 410 4.82 -31.84 10.00
CA THR A 410 4.57 -30.75 10.94
C THR A 410 3.22 -30.11 10.62
N TRP A 411 2.53 -29.66 11.66
CA TRP A 411 1.20 -29.04 11.73
C TRP A 411 0.92 -27.85 10.76
N ILE A 412 1.85 -27.53 9.86
CA ILE A 412 1.83 -26.39 8.94
C ILE A 412 1.14 -26.70 7.60
N ASP A 413 0.96 -27.97 7.21
CA ASP A 413 0.53 -28.32 5.83
C ASP A 413 -0.93 -28.78 5.67
N SER A 414 -1.82 -28.56 6.65
CA SER A 414 -3.23 -29.05 6.55
C SER A 414 -4.30 -28.05 7.02
N PHE A 415 -4.06 -26.75 6.95
CA PHE A 415 -5.10 -25.74 7.16
C PHE A 415 -5.37 -24.96 5.88
#